data_AF-A0A545U980-F1
#
_entry.id   AF-A0A545U980-F1
#
_cell.length_a   1.000
_cell.length_b   1.000
_cell.length_c   1.000
_cell.angle_alpha   90.00
_cell.angle_beta   90.00
_cell.angle_gamma   90.00
#
_symmetry.space_group_name_H-M   'P 1'
#
loop_
_entity.id
_entity.type
_entity.pdbx_description
1 polymer ?
#
loop_
_entity_poly.entity_id
_entity_poly.type
_entity_poly.pdbx_seq_one_letter_code
_entity_poly.pdbx_strand_id
1 'polypeptide(L)'
;MQQPATNYQSAPQNAGSNQFYTSDGLNPLVNAASVLLAVFSKTRDSINHPNVGGLHQQLEKEIKAFDTKARAQGIKSEKVIVARYVLCTILDEAVLNTPWGAESAWTQRTLLSMFHNETGGGEKFFAILDRMRESPAENLDFLELMYICLSLGYEGKYRVVARGRDNLEQLRDDLFQIIRSHRGDYERSLSPRWQGLGKIRNTLSSYMPMWVVASVVAGIMALSYSGFRYWLHRSTNHVASQLVEISETDITAKPKQLDEK
;
A
#
# COMPACT_ATOMS: atom_id res chain seq x y z
N MET A 1 -38.07 -39.84 52.64
CA MET A 1 -37.02 -39.96 51.59
C MET A 1 -37.23 -38.79 50.63
N GLN A 2 -36.49 -37.69 50.85
CA GLN A 2 -36.57 -36.47 50.06
C GLN A 2 -35.29 -36.37 49.21
N GLN A 3 -35.41 -36.32 47.89
CA GLN A 3 -34.30 -35.99 46.98
C GLN A 3 -34.25 -34.46 46.78
N PRO A 4 -33.06 -33.83 46.76
CA PRO A 4 -32.94 -32.39 46.56
C PRO A 4 -32.95 -32.03 45.07
N ALA A 5 -33.64 -30.94 44.73
CA ALA A 5 -33.67 -30.37 43.39
C ALA A 5 -32.34 -29.67 43.08
N THR A 6 -31.65 -30.11 42.03
CA THR A 6 -30.50 -29.40 41.44
C THR A 6 -30.98 -28.14 40.73
N ASN A 7 -30.67 -26.99 41.32
CA ASN A 7 -30.91 -25.67 40.77
C ASN A 7 -29.83 -25.40 39.71
N TYR A 8 -30.18 -25.40 38.42
CA TYR A 8 -29.27 -24.99 37.36
C TYR A 8 -29.20 -23.46 37.34
N GLN A 9 -28.12 -22.92 37.91
CA GLN A 9 -27.81 -21.51 37.86
C GLN A 9 -27.35 -21.15 36.44
N SER A 10 -28.21 -20.44 35.72
CA SER A 10 -27.90 -19.88 34.40
C SER A 10 -26.76 -18.87 34.52
N ALA A 11 -25.69 -19.11 33.75
CA ALA A 11 -24.57 -18.18 33.60
C ALA A 11 -25.07 -16.84 33.03
N PRO A 12 -24.48 -15.69 33.43
CA PRO A 12 -24.82 -14.42 32.85
C PRO A 12 -24.43 -14.41 31.36
N GLN A 13 -25.42 -14.32 30.49
CA GLN A 13 -25.23 -14.02 29.07
C GLN A 13 -24.78 -12.56 28.92
N ASN A 14 -23.50 -12.28 29.18
CA ASN A 14 -22.85 -11.14 28.57
C ASN A 14 -22.61 -11.48 27.11
N ALA A 15 -23.57 -11.14 26.26
CA ALA A 15 -23.36 -10.99 24.83
C ALA A 15 -22.32 -9.88 24.66
N GLY A 16 -21.05 -10.29 24.59
CA GLY A 16 -19.93 -9.39 24.35
C GLY A 16 -20.17 -8.63 23.06
N SER A 17 -20.50 -7.34 23.20
CA SER A 17 -20.35 -6.37 22.13
C SER A 17 -18.93 -6.54 21.58
N ASN A 18 -18.79 -7.02 20.35
CA ASN A 18 -17.54 -6.96 19.60
C ASN A 18 -17.21 -5.48 19.31
N GLN A 19 -16.82 -4.75 20.36
CA GLN A 19 -16.22 -3.45 20.26
C GLN A 19 -14.77 -3.70 19.87
N PHE A 20 -14.47 -3.50 18.58
CA PHE A 20 -13.10 -3.47 18.08
C PHE A 20 -12.41 -2.24 18.68
N TYR A 21 -11.67 -2.43 19.77
CA TYR A 21 -10.78 -1.42 20.32
C TYR A 21 -9.44 -1.47 19.57
N THR A 22 -9.18 -0.47 18.72
CA THR A 22 -7.86 -0.23 18.12
C THR A 22 -7.08 0.73 19.01
N SER A 23 -6.57 0.27 20.16
CA SER A 23 -5.84 1.12 21.11
C SER A 23 -4.32 1.17 20.90
N ASP A 24 -3.75 0.28 20.08
CA ASP A 24 -2.29 0.09 19.95
C ASP A 24 -1.69 0.60 18.62
N GLY A 25 -2.15 1.76 18.14
CA GLY A 25 -1.41 2.50 17.10
C GLY A 25 -0.54 3.59 17.72
N LEU A 26 0.61 3.89 17.12
CA LEU A 26 1.52 4.96 17.56
C LEU A 26 0.87 6.36 17.49
N ASN A 27 -0.18 6.52 16.68
CA ASN A 27 -0.86 7.78 16.43
C ASN A 27 -2.26 7.81 17.09
N PRO A 28 -2.45 8.59 18.18
CA PRO A 28 -3.72 8.65 18.89
C PRO A 28 -4.87 9.19 18.00
N LEU A 29 -4.59 10.18 17.15
CA LEU A 29 -5.61 10.77 16.28
C LEU A 29 -6.16 9.75 15.28
N VAL A 30 -5.29 8.94 14.67
CA VAL A 30 -5.68 7.87 13.74
C VAL A 30 -6.43 6.77 14.48
N ASN A 31 -6.00 6.40 15.68
CA ASN A 31 -6.71 5.41 16.50
C ASN A 31 -8.13 5.85 16.84
N ALA A 32 -8.33 7.12 17.16
CA ALA A 32 -9.66 7.69 17.41
C ALA A 32 -10.54 7.66 16.16
N ALA A 33 -9.93 7.83 14.97
CA ALA A 33 -10.63 7.88 13.68
C ALA A 33 -10.84 6.52 13.01
N SER A 34 -10.36 5.41 13.60
CA SER A 34 -10.28 4.10 12.95
C SER A 34 -11.61 3.60 12.36
N VAL A 35 -12.71 3.76 13.11
CA VAL A 35 -14.06 3.37 12.66
C VAL A 35 -14.49 4.18 11.44
N LEU A 36 -14.26 5.50 11.46
CA LEU A 36 -14.62 6.40 10.36
C LEU A 36 -13.78 6.09 9.11
N LEU A 37 -12.49 5.79 9.26
CA LEU A 37 -11.62 5.37 8.16
C LEU A 37 -12.04 4.03 7.56
N ALA A 38 -12.47 3.08 8.40
CA ALA A 38 -13.00 1.80 7.94
C ALA A 38 -14.32 1.96 7.16
N VAL A 39 -15.22 2.83 7.63
CA VAL A 39 -16.45 3.16 6.90
C VAL A 39 -16.11 3.85 5.57
N PHE A 40 -15.20 4.83 5.58
CA PHE A 40 -14.73 5.49 4.35
C PHE A 40 -14.25 4.46 3.32
N SER A 41 -13.35 3.55 3.70
CA SER A 41 -12.84 2.51 2.80
C SER A 41 -13.96 1.61 2.28
N LYS A 42 -14.87 1.15 3.15
CA LYS A 42 -15.93 0.19 2.77
C LYS A 42 -17.03 0.81 1.91
N THR A 43 -17.39 2.06 2.18
CA THR A 43 -18.45 2.78 1.45
C THR A 43 -18.09 2.98 -0.01
N ARG A 44 -16.82 3.26 -0.31
CA ARG A 44 -16.37 3.50 -1.70
C ARG A 44 -16.54 2.28 -2.61
N ASP A 45 -16.41 1.08 -2.05
CA ASP A 45 -16.57 -0.17 -2.79
C ASP A 45 -18.04 -0.65 -2.83
N SER A 46 -18.97 0.11 -2.24
CA SER A 46 -20.37 -0.28 -2.08
C SER A 46 -21.25 0.17 -3.25
N ILE A 47 -21.84 -0.79 -3.95
CA ILE A 47 -22.75 -0.55 -5.09
C ILE A 47 -24.18 -0.22 -4.63
N ASN A 48 -24.58 -0.67 -3.43
CA ASN A 48 -25.91 -0.44 -2.88
C ASN A 48 -25.87 -0.34 -1.35
N HIS A 49 -26.70 0.50 -0.76
CA HIS A 49 -26.89 0.59 0.68
C HIS A 49 -28.40 0.67 1.05
N PRO A 50 -28.94 -0.29 1.81
CA PRO A 50 -30.39 -0.42 2.02
C PRO A 50 -31.00 0.70 2.86
N ASN A 51 -30.21 1.36 3.73
CA ASN A 51 -30.70 2.44 4.58
C ASN A 51 -29.67 3.58 4.69
N VAL A 52 -29.71 4.49 3.72
CA VAL A 52 -28.79 5.65 3.65
C VAL A 52 -28.98 6.60 4.83
N GLY A 53 -30.22 6.86 5.24
CA GLY A 53 -30.51 7.72 6.40
C GLY A 53 -30.00 7.14 7.72
N GLY A 54 -30.10 5.82 7.90
CA GLY A 54 -29.54 5.11 9.05
C GLY A 54 -28.01 5.19 9.09
N LEU A 55 -27.34 5.06 7.94
CA LEU A 55 -25.89 5.27 7.83
C LEU A 55 -25.51 6.70 8.25
N HIS A 56 -26.24 7.71 7.78
CA HIS A 56 -26.00 9.10 8.13
C HIS A 56 -26.10 9.33 9.65
N GLN A 57 -27.17 8.82 10.29
CA GLN A 57 -27.34 8.91 11.74
C GLN A 57 -26.23 8.18 12.51
N GLN A 58 -25.76 7.03 12.00
CA GLN A 58 -24.65 6.32 12.63
C GLN A 58 -23.35 7.11 12.51
N LEU A 59 -23.04 7.67 11.34
CA LEU A 59 -21.84 8.48 11.15
C LEU A 59 -21.86 9.75 12.01
N GLU A 60 -23.02 10.37 12.22
CA GLU A 60 -23.15 11.48 13.16
C GLU A 60 -22.71 11.09 14.58
N LYS A 61 -23.14 9.92 15.05
CA LYS A 61 -22.76 9.38 16.37
C LYS A 61 -21.27 9.06 16.42
N GLU A 62 -20.73 8.41 15.38
CA GLU A 62 -19.30 8.07 15.32
C GLU A 62 -18.40 9.31 15.25
N ILE A 63 -18.84 10.39 14.58
CA ILE A 63 -18.12 11.67 14.57
C ILE A 63 -18.08 12.30 15.98
N LYS A 64 -19.19 12.26 16.71
CA LYS A 64 -19.24 12.73 18.11
C LYS A 64 -18.37 11.86 19.02
N ALA A 65 -18.36 10.54 18.78
CA ALA A 65 -17.51 9.61 19.50
C ALA A 65 -16.02 9.86 19.21
N PHE A 66 -15.65 10.14 17.95
CA PHE A 66 -14.31 10.54 17.55
C PHE A 66 -13.87 11.80 18.30
N ASP A 67 -14.69 12.86 18.32
CA ASP A 67 -14.37 14.12 19.00
C ASP A 67 -14.10 13.88 20.50
N THR A 68 -14.93 13.06 21.15
CA THR A 68 -14.75 12.67 22.55
C THR A 68 -13.47 11.87 22.78
N LYS A 69 -13.20 10.85 21.95
CA LYS A 69 -12.01 9.98 22.05
C LYS A 69 -10.72 10.77 21.83
N ALA A 70 -10.66 11.61 20.81
CA ALA A 70 -9.49 12.41 20.47
C ALA A 70 -9.14 13.40 21.60
N ARG A 71 -10.16 14.05 22.19
CA ARG A 71 -9.97 14.93 23.36
C ARG A 71 -9.48 14.18 24.59
N ALA A 72 -10.05 12.99 24.85
CA ALA A 72 -9.64 12.15 25.98
C ALA A 72 -8.16 11.69 25.86
N GLN A 73 -7.62 11.61 24.64
CA GLN A 73 -6.21 11.33 24.38
C GLN A 73 -5.31 12.57 24.45
N GLY A 74 -5.82 13.73 24.89
CA GLY A 74 -5.03 14.96 25.09
C GLY A 74 -4.82 15.79 23.82
N ILE A 75 -5.51 15.48 22.72
CA ILE A 75 -5.38 16.24 21.47
C ILE A 75 -6.07 17.61 21.65
N LYS A 76 -5.37 18.69 21.29
CA LYS A 76 -5.89 20.07 21.39
C LYS A 76 -7.23 20.21 20.66
N SER A 77 -8.20 20.87 21.30
CA SER A 77 -9.55 21.12 20.78
C SER A 77 -9.59 21.62 19.34
N GLU A 78 -8.73 22.57 19.01
CA GLU A 78 -8.62 23.15 17.67
C GLU A 78 -8.25 22.09 16.63
N LYS A 79 -7.26 21.23 16.93
CA LYS A 79 -6.85 20.12 16.05
C LYS A 79 -7.97 19.09 15.89
N VAL A 80 -8.73 18.81 16.96
CA VAL A 80 -9.89 17.89 16.87
C VAL A 80 -10.97 18.45 15.93
N ILE A 81 -11.26 19.75 15.99
CA ILE A 81 -12.24 20.39 15.09
C ILE A 81 -11.77 20.30 13.63
N VAL A 82 -10.49 20.56 13.36
CA VAL A 82 -9.94 20.46 12.00
C VAL A 82 -9.90 19.00 11.51
N ALA A 83 -9.59 18.03 12.38
CA ALA A 83 -9.62 16.62 12.03
C ALA A 83 -11.04 16.15 11.73
N ARG A 84 -12.03 16.60 12.52
CA ARG A 84 -13.44 16.34 12.24
C ARG A 84 -13.87 16.89 10.89
N TYR A 85 -13.44 18.10 10.53
CA TYR A 85 -13.69 18.67 9.21
C TYR A 85 -13.18 17.75 8.10
N VAL A 86 -11.93 17.29 8.22
CA VAL A 86 -11.31 16.36 7.28
C VAL A 86 -12.12 15.06 7.17
N LEU A 87 -12.50 14.47 8.29
CA LEU A 87 -13.26 13.22 8.32
C LEU A 87 -14.68 13.37 7.72
N CYS A 88 -15.38 14.46 8.02
CA CYS A 88 -16.66 14.75 7.37
C CYS A 88 -16.48 14.87 5.84
N THR A 89 -15.45 15.60 5.41
CA THR A 89 -15.16 15.82 3.98
C THR A 89 -14.93 14.50 3.23
N ILE A 90 -14.09 13.60 3.76
CA ILE A 90 -13.80 12.34 3.07
C ILE A 90 -15.02 11.40 3.06
N LEU A 91 -15.80 11.37 4.15
CA LEU A 91 -16.98 10.51 4.25
C LEU A 91 -18.09 10.96 3.31
N ASP A 92 -18.32 12.27 3.22
CA ASP A 92 -19.27 12.84 2.27
C ASP A 92 -18.83 12.54 0.82
N GLU A 93 -17.56 12.69 0.49
CA GLU A 93 -17.04 12.33 -0.84
C GLU A 93 -17.25 10.83 -1.13
N ALA A 94 -16.97 9.95 -0.17
CA ALA A 94 -17.17 8.51 -0.36
C ALA A 94 -18.63 8.17 -0.66
N VAL A 95 -19.58 8.75 0.09
CA VAL A 95 -21.01 8.50 -0.14
C VAL A 95 -21.48 9.12 -1.44
N LEU A 96 -21.17 10.39 -1.70
CA LEU A 96 -21.65 11.12 -2.88
C LEU A 96 -21.08 10.60 -4.20
N ASN A 97 -19.97 9.84 -4.16
CA ASN A 97 -19.43 9.15 -5.32
C ASN A 97 -20.04 7.75 -5.55
N THR A 98 -20.98 7.29 -4.71
CA THR A 98 -21.75 6.07 -4.96
C THR A 98 -23.07 6.36 -5.69
N PRO A 99 -23.62 5.41 -6.47
CA PRO A 99 -24.92 5.59 -7.14
C PRO A 99 -26.06 5.91 -6.15
N TRP A 100 -26.09 5.18 -5.02
CA TRP A 100 -27.14 5.34 -4.00
C TRP A 100 -26.97 6.60 -3.16
N GLY A 101 -25.75 7.12 -3.00
CA GLY A 101 -25.50 8.33 -2.23
C GLY A 101 -25.92 9.58 -2.99
N ALA A 102 -25.56 9.66 -4.28
CA ALA A 102 -25.90 10.79 -5.16
C ALA A 102 -27.41 10.99 -5.35
N GLU A 103 -28.18 9.90 -5.38
CA GLU A 103 -29.65 9.94 -5.55
C GLU A 103 -30.42 10.07 -4.22
N SER A 104 -29.71 10.14 -3.08
CA SER A 104 -30.32 10.21 -1.75
C SER A 104 -30.40 11.64 -1.19
N ALA A 105 -31.08 11.76 -0.05
CA ALA A 105 -31.13 12.99 0.74
C ALA A 105 -29.76 13.43 1.30
N TRP A 106 -28.69 12.63 1.16
CA TRP A 106 -27.33 13.01 1.59
C TRP A 106 -26.84 14.30 0.94
N THR A 107 -27.21 14.52 -0.33
CA THR A 107 -26.87 15.76 -1.07
C THR A 107 -27.44 17.02 -0.43
N GLN A 108 -28.57 16.91 0.28
CA GLN A 108 -29.25 18.04 0.93
C GLN A 108 -28.69 18.33 2.31
N ARG A 109 -28.19 17.29 3.00
CA ARG A 109 -27.65 17.38 4.35
C ARG A 109 -26.45 16.45 4.49
N THR A 110 -25.29 16.96 4.09
CA THR A 110 -24.00 16.28 4.24
C THR A 110 -23.51 16.36 5.69
N LEU A 111 -22.53 15.53 6.06
CA LEU A 111 -21.90 15.60 7.37
C LEU A 111 -21.15 16.93 7.54
N LEU A 112 -20.50 17.41 6.47
CA LEU A 112 -19.77 18.67 6.47
C LEU A 112 -20.73 19.86 6.66
N SER A 113 -21.89 19.86 6.00
CA SER A 113 -22.86 20.94 6.19
C SER A 113 -23.46 20.90 7.59
N MET A 114 -23.71 19.71 8.14
CA MET A 114 -24.24 19.57 9.50
C MET A 114 -23.25 20.03 10.59
N PHE A 115 -21.98 19.65 10.51
CA PHE A 115 -21.00 19.91 11.57
C PHE A 115 -20.21 21.21 11.40
N HIS A 116 -20.10 21.71 10.16
CA HIS A 116 -19.26 22.85 9.82
C HIS A 116 -19.99 23.93 9.00
N ASN A 117 -21.25 23.73 8.66
CA ASN A 117 -22.05 24.67 7.85
C ASN A 117 -21.37 25.01 6.51
N GLU A 118 -20.68 24.03 5.92
CA GLU A 118 -19.98 24.14 4.64
C GLU A 118 -20.48 23.08 3.64
N THR A 119 -20.62 23.46 2.38
CA THR A 119 -21.20 22.61 1.32
C THR A 119 -20.16 21.93 0.44
N GLY A 120 -18.87 22.23 0.61
CA GLY A 120 -17.78 21.60 -0.14
C GLY A 120 -16.45 21.74 0.57
N GLY A 121 -15.78 20.62 0.85
CA GLY A 121 -14.48 20.57 1.54
C GLY A 121 -13.31 20.12 0.68
N GLY A 122 -13.55 19.78 -0.59
CA GLY A 122 -12.56 19.16 -1.49
C GLY A 122 -11.30 20.00 -1.72
N GLU A 123 -11.40 21.34 -1.65
CA GLU A 123 -10.26 22.25 -1.76
C GLU A 123 -9.64 22.56 -0.41
N LYS A 124 -10.49 22.79 0.60
CA LYS A 124 -10.05 23.15 1.96
C LYS A 124 -9.29 22.03 2.63
N PHE A 125 -9.59 20.76 2.32
CA PHE A 125 -8.76 19.63 2.71
C PHE A 125 -7.28 19.87 2.35
N PHE A 126 -6.99 20.27 1.11
CA PHE A 126 -5.61 20.48 0.67
C PHE A 126 -5.02 21.77 1.24
N ALA A 127 -5.82 22.82 1.44
CA ALA A 127 -5.36 24.02 2.14
C ALA A 127 -4.96 23.71 3.60
N ILE A 128 -5.72 22.86 4.29
CA ILE A 128 -5.38 22.35 5.62
C ILE A 128 -4.09 21.53 5.55
N LEU A 129 -3.94 20.64 4.55
CA LEU A 129 -2.74 19.84 4.37
C LEU A 129 -1.50 20.73 4.24
N ASP A 130 -1.55 21.72 3.35
CA ASP A 130 -0.45 22.63 3.09
C ASP A 130 -0.08 23.40 4.38
N ARG A 131 -1.07 23.89 5.13
CA ARG A 131 -0.84 24.55 6.42
C ARG A 131 -0.20 23.62 7.45
N MET A 132 -0.62 22.36 7.54
CA MET A 132 -0.04 21.40 8.49
C MET A 132 1.41 21.03 8.12
N ARG A 133 1.74 21.02 6.81
CA ARG A 133 3.09 20.77 6.28
C ARG A 133 4.09 21.88 6.60
N GLU A 134 3.64 23.10 6.93
CA GLU A 134 4.53 24.18 7.35
C GLU A 134 5.21 23.89 8.70
N SER A 135 4.62 23.04 9.53
CA SER A 135 5.20 22.64 10.82
C SER A 135 4.99 21.15 11.09
N PRO A 136 5.67 20.25 10.34
CA PRO A 136 5.39 18.82 10.39
C PRO A 136 5.69 18.19 11.75
N ALA A 137 6.71 18.67 12.46
CA ALA A 137 7.07 18.17 13.80
C ALA A 137 5.91 18.29 14.80
N GLU A 138 5.12 19.36 14.72
CA GLU A 138 3.97 19.57 15.61
C GLU A 138 2.69 18.89 15.10
N ASN A 139 2.61 18.64 13.78
CA ASN A 139 1.40 18.18 13.11
C ASN A 139 1.50 16.76 12.57
N LEU A 140 2.52 16.01 13.00
CA LEU A 140 2.85 14.69 12.45
C LEU A 140 1.67 13.73 12.50
N ASP A 141 0.98 13.62 13.65
CA ASP A 141 -0.18 12.74 13.78
C ASP A 141 -1.33 13.13 12.83
N PHE A 142 -1.47 14.42 12.54
CA PHE A 142 -2.47 14.94 11.61
C PHE A 142 -2.08 14.65 10.15
N LEU A 143 -0.81 14.85 9.80
CA LEU A 143 -0.26 14.54 8.48
C LEU A 143 -0.42 13.05 8.17
N GLU A 144 -0.20 12.17 9.15
CA GLU A 144 -0.46 10.74 9.01
C GLU A 144 -1.93 10.40 8.76
N LEU A 145 -2.86 11.05 9.49
CA LEU A 145 -4.29 10.89 9.23
C LEU A 145 -4.62 11.25 7.77
N MET A 146 -4.15 12.40 7.31
CA MET A 146 -4.39 12.86 5.93
C MET A 146 -3.73 11.96 4.89
N TYR A 147 -2.52 11.47 5.18
CA TYR A 147 -1.83 10.49 4.35
C TYR A 147 -2.63 9.19 4.21
N ILE A 148 -3.21 8.70 5.30
CA ILE A 148 -4.08 7.51 5.28
C ILE A 148 -5.33 7.79 4.44
N CYS A 149 -5.97 8.95 4.60
CA CYS A 149 -7.13 9.32 3.77
C CYS A 149 -6.80 9.29 2.26
N LEU A 150 -5.67 9.90 1.86
CA LEU A 150 -5.19 9.88 0.47
C LEU A 150 -4.85 8.48 0.01
N SER A 151 -4.22 7.66 0.85
CA SER A 151 -3.84 6.27 0.55
C SER A 151 -5.04 5.34 0.42
N LEU A 152 -6.11 5.62 1.17
CA LEU A 152 -7.42 4.98 1.03
C LEU A 152 -8.19 5.51 -0.18
N GLY A 153 -7.64 6.47 -0.92
CA GLY A 153 -8.07 6.95 -2.23
C GLY A 153 -9.04 8.14 -2.20
N TYR A 154 -9.00 8.97 -1.17
CA TYR A 154 -9.59 10.30 -1.22
C TYR A 154 -8.95 11.13 -2.34
N GLU A 155 -9.76 11.78 -3.18
CA GLU A 155 -9.27 12.54 -4.34
C GLU A 155 -9.52 14.05 -4.20
N GLY A 156 -10.66 14.45 -3.62
CA GLY A 156 -11.04 15.85 -3.47
C GLY A 156 -11.00 16.63 -4.78
N LYS A 157 -10.44 17.85 -4.76
CA LYS A 157 -10.32 18.72 -5.94
C LYS A 157 -9.60 18.06 -7.13
N TYR A 158 -8.70 17.11 -6.89
CA TYR A 158 -7.89 16.51 -7.94
C TYR A 158 -8.65 15.54 -8.84
N ARG A 159 -9.87 15.14 -8.47
CA ARG A 159 -10.72 14.27 -9.31
C ARG A 159 -11.07 14.89 -10.66
N VAL A 160 -11.17 16.22 -10.74
CA VAL A 160 -11.58 16.96 -11.95
C VAL A 160 -10.42 17.71 -12.63
N VAL A 161 -9.25 17.73 -11.98
CA VAL A 161 -8.08 18.45 -12.49
C VAL A 161 -7.33 17.59 -13.52
N ALA A 162 -6.87 18.22 -14.60
CA ALA A 162 -6.03 17.55 -15.59
C ALA A 162 -4.76 17.00 -14.92
N ARG A 163 -4.44 15.72 -15.16
CA ARG A 163 -3.33 15.00 -14.48
C ARG A 163 -3.47 14.97 -12.95
N GLY A 164 -4.69 15.11 -12.41
CA GLY A 164 -4.92 15.14 -10.97
C GLY A 164 -4.47 13.87 -10.24
N ARG A 165 -4.54 12.70 -10.88
CA ARG A 165 -4.00 11.45 -10.32
C ARG A 165 -2.48 11.47 -10.13
N ASP A 166 -1.74 11.93 -11.14
CA ASP A 166 -0.28 12.09 -11.05
C ASP A 166 0.07 13.05 -9.90
N ASN A 167 -0.67 14.16 -9.79
CA ASN A 167 -0.46 15.14 -8.72
C ASN A 167 -0.76 14.58 -7.32
N LEU A 168 -1.82 13.77 -7.19
CA LEU A 168 -2.16 13.09 -5.93
C LEU A 168 -1.09 12.07 -5.53
N GLU A 169 -0.56 11.32 -6.49
CA GLU A 169 0.51 10.36 -6.26
C GLU A 169 1.78 11.06 -5.79
N GLN A 170 2.19 12.13 -6.48
CA GLN A 170 3.34 12.93 -6.07
C GLN A 170 3.14 13.52 -4.66
N LEU A 171 1.95 14.07 -4.38
CA LEU A 171 1.62 14.62 -3.06
C LEU A 171 1.67 13.56 -1.95
N ARG A 172 1.20 12.34 -2.24
CA ARG A 172 1.26 11.21 -1.29
C ARG A 172 2.70 10.83 -1.01
N ASP A 173 3.54 10.77 -2.02
CA ASP A 173 4.96 10.40 -1.89
C ASP A 173 5.74 11.47 -1.10
N ASP A 174 5.50 12.76 -1.39
CA ASP A 174 6.07 13.87 -0.63
C ASP A 174 5.66 13.80 0.85
N LEU A 175 4.37 13.57 1.10
CA LEU A 175 3.84 13.46 2.46
C LEU A 175 4.42 12.26 3.21
N PHE A 176 4.60 11.12 2.52
CA PHE A 176 5.27 9.95 3.08
C PHE A 176 6.71 10.25 3.48
N GLN A 177 7.49 10.96 2.65
CA GLN A 177 8.87 11.34 2.97
C GLN A 177 8.93 12.27 4.18
N ILE A 178 8.02 13.26 4.26
CA ILE A 178 7.91 14.14 5.44
C ILE A 178 7.65 13.31 6.70
N ILE A 179 6.63 12.46 6.69
CA ILE A 179 6.27 11.63 7.85
C ILE A 179 7.45 10.74 8.26
N ARG A 180 8.08 10.06 7.29
CA ARG A 180 9.21 9.16 7.53
C ARG A 180 10.41 9.90 8.13
N SER A 181 10.75 11.08 7.60
CA SER A 181 11.87 11.89 8.11
C SER A 181 11.69 12.29 9.58
N HIS A 182 10.46 12.55 10.02
CA HIS A 182 10.17 12.95 11.39
C HIS A 182 9.94 11.78 12.36
N ARG A 183 9.40 10.64 11.90
CA ARG A 183 9.28 9.41 12.72
C ARG A 183 10.63 8.71 12.91
N GLY A 184 11.61 8.98 12.05
CA GLY A 184 12.89 8.28 12.00
C GLY A 184 12.79 6.94 11.26
N ASP A 185 13.93 6.31 10.99
CA ASP A 185 13.96 4.95 10.47
C ASP A 185 13.51 3.99 11.57
N TYR A 186 12.22 3.63 11.56
CA TYR A 186 11.73 2.49 12.31
C TYR A 186 12.44 1.24 11.77
N GLU A 187 13.33 0.65 12.55
CA GLU A 187 13.68 -0.76 12.37
C GLU A 187 12.36 -1.53 12.40
N ARG A 188 11.97 -2.07 11.25
CA ARG A 188 10.92 -3.07 11.14
C ARG A 188 11.41 -4.34 11.83
N SER A 189 11.47 -4.34 13.16
CA SER A 189 11.32 -5.58 13.91
C SER A 189 9.86 -6.01 13.71
N LEU A 190 9.60 -6.63 12.55
CA LEU A 190 8.40 -7.39 12.25
C LEU A 190 8.30 -8.42 13.38
N SER A 191 7.40 -8.18 14.33
CA SER A 191 7.21 -8.86 15.62
C SER A 191 7.94 -10.21 15.87
N PRO A 192 8.38 -10.50 17.12
CA PRO A 192 8.80 -11.85 17.53
C PRO A 192 7.72 -12.94 17.38
N ARG A 193 6.46 -12.58 17.13
CA ARG A 193 5.33 -13.49 16.89
C ARG A 193 4.54 -13.03 15.67
N TRP A 194 5.05 -13.38 14.50
CA TRP A 194 4.42 -13.13 13.21
C TRP A 194 3.40 -14.24 12.90
N GLN A 195 2.11 -13.98 13.15
CA GLN A 195 1.02 -14.73 12.51
C GLN A 195 0.07 -13.71 11.89
N GLY A 196 0.30 -13.48 10.60
CA GLY A 196 -0.37 -12.46 9.81
C GLY A 196 -1.82 -12.80 9.50
N LEU A 197 -2.68 -11.80 9.68
CA LEU A 197 -3.98 -11.70 9.04
C LEU A 197 -4.04 -10.34 8.36
N GLY A 198 -3.76 -10.33 7.06
CA GLY A 198 -3.81 -9.11 6.25
C GLY A 198 -2.70 -9.10 5.21
N LYS A 199 -3.02 -9.58 4.01
CA LYS A 199 -2.19 -9.44 2.83
C LYS A 199 -2.04 -7.94 2.54
N ILE A 200 -0.97 -7.32 3.02
CA ILE A 200 -0.54 -6.00 2.55
C ILE A 200 -0.23 -6.20 1.07
N ARG A 201 -1.10 -5.68 0.20
CA ARG A 201 -0.83 -5.57 -1.23
C ARG A 201 0.31 -4.55 -1.38
N ASN A 202 1.55 -5.05 -1.34
CA ASN A 202 2.72 -4.33 -1.79
C ASN A 202 2.64 -4.19 -3.32
N THR A 203 1.93 -3.18 -3.82
CA THR A 203 1.95 -2.78 -5.24
C THR A 203 3.18 -1.91 -5.53
N LEU A 204 4.37 -2.37 -5.12
CA LEU A 204 5.66 -1.73 -5.44
C LEU A 204 6.76 -2.74 -5.79
N SER A 205 6.40 -4.01 -6.03
CA SER A 205 7.37 -5.07 -6.40
C SER A 205 6.99 -5.81 -7.69
N SER A 206 6.46 -5.09 -8.68
CA SER A 206 6.30 -5.64 -10.04
C SER A 206 6.61 -4.60 -11.11
N TYR A 207 7.83 -4.05 -11.03
CA TYR A 207 8.55 -3.57 -12.19
C TYR A 207 9.93 -4.23 -12.13
N MET A 208 9.97 -5.54 -12.42
CA MET A 208 11.22 -6.19 -12.80
C MET A 208 11.36 -5.89 -14.30
N PRO A 209 12.21 -4.94 -14.70
CA PRO A 209 12.22 -4.47 -16.07
C PRO A 209 12.62 -5.61 -16.99
N MET A 210 11.89 -5.81 -18.08
CA MET A 210 12.11 -6.93 -19.00
C MET A 210 13.54 -6.93 -19.59
N TRP A 211 14.23 -5.78 -19.59
CA TRP A 211 15.64 -5.66 -19.99
C TRP A 211 16.60 -6.45 -19.08
N VAL A 212 16.29 -6.62 -17.80
CA VAL A 212 17.14 -7.39 -16.86
C VAL A 212 17.09 -8.87 -17.22
N VAL A 213 15.90 -9.40 -17.50
CA VAL A 213 15.72 -10.80 -17.94
C VAL A 213 16.43 -11.01 -19.28
N ALA A 214 16.28 -10.07 -20.23
CA ALA A 214 16.99 -10.12 -21.51
C ALA A 214 18.52 -10.12 -21.33
N SER A 215 19.04 -9.30 -20.40
CA SER A 215 20.48 -9.22 -20.11
C SER A 215 21.02 -10.51 -19.52
N VAL A 216 20.29 -11.14 -18.59
CA VAL A 216 20.68 -12.42 -17.99
C VAL A 216 20.67 -13.55 -19.02
N VAL A 217 19.64 -13.63 -19.85
CA VAL A 217 19.55 -14.65 -20.92
C VAL A 217 20.69 -14.47 -21.93
N ALA A 218 20.95 -13.23 -22.36
CA ALA A 218 22.06 -12.94 -23.26
C ALA A 218 23.42 -13.32 -22.65
N GLY A 219 23.61 -13.07 -21.34
CA GLY A 219 24.83 -13.45 -20.62
C GLY A 219 25.05 -14.97 -20.59
N ILE A 220 24.02 -15.76 -20.27
CA ILE A 220 24.11 -17.23 -20.25
C ILE A 220 24.44 -17.78 -21.64
N MET A 221 23.81 -17.23 -22.67
CA MET A 221 24.02 -17.64 -24.06
C MET A 221 25.45 -17.32 -24.53
N ALA A 222 25.98 -16.15 -24.19
CA ALA A 222 27.36 -15.78 -24.49
C ALA A 222 28.39 -16.66 -23.77
N LEU A 223 28.17 -16.96 -22.49
CA LEU A 223 29.04 -17.85 -21.71
C LEU A 223 29.05 -19.27 -22.27
N SER A 224 27.88 -19.79 -22.64
CA SER A 224 27.74 -21.11 -23.26
C SER A 224 28.47 -21.17 -24.60
N TYR A 225 28.28 -20.16 -25.45
CA TYR A 225 28.99 -20.05 -26.73
C TYR A 225 30.51 -19.99 -26.55
N SER A 226 31.00 -19.17 -25.62
CA SER A 226 32.43 -19.06 -25.31
C SER A 226 33.02 -20.38 -24.81
N GLY A 227 32.31 -21.09 -23.93
CA GLY A 227 32.72 -22.40 -23.41
C GLY A 227 32.84 -23.45 -24.52
N PHE A 228 31.80 -23.57 -25.36
CA PHE A 228 31.82 -24.47 -26.52
C PHE A 228 32.92 -24.11 -27.51
N ARG A 229 33.12 -22.82 -27.79
CA ARG A 229 34.17 -22.35 -28.71
C ARG A 229 35.57 -22.68 -28.18
N TYR A 230 35.81 -22.49 -26.87
CA TYR A 230 37.08 -22.79 -26.24
C TYR A 230 37.35 -24.31 -26.20
N TRP A 231 36.32 -25.10 -25.90
CA TRP A 231 36.42 -26.56 -25.95
C TRP A 231 36.73 -27.05 -27.37
N LEU A 232 36.02 -26.52 -28.37
CA LEU A 232 36.25 -26.87 -29.77
C LEU A 232 37.65 -26.47 -30.23
N HIS A 233 38.12 -25.27 -29.86
CA HIS A 233 39.46 -24.81 -30.20
C HIS A 233 40.56 -25.67 -29.55
N ARG A 234 40.35 -26.12 -28.30
CA ARG A 234 41.23 -27.12 -27.67
C ARG A 234 41.22 -28.46 -28.41
N SER A 235 40.07 -28.90 -28.91
CA SER A 235 39.94 -30.14 -29.68
C SER A 235 40.52 -30.04 -31.10
N THR A 236 40.62 -28.83 -31.68
CA THR A 236 41.19 -28.63 -33.03
C THR A 236 42.73 -28.70 -33.05
N ASN A 237 43.41 -28.40 -31.94
CA ASN A 237 44.89 -28.45 -31.89
C ASN A 237 45.46 -29.86 -32.09
N HIS A 238 44.67 -30.92 -31.89
CA HIS A 238 45.13 -32.30 -32.05
C HIS A 238 45.08 -32.79 -33.52
N VAL A 239 44.35 -32.10 -34.41
CA VAL A 239 44.25 -32.49 -35.83
C VAL A 239 45.21 -31.67 -36.70
N ALA A 240 45.46 -30.41 -36.33
CA ALA A 240 46.43 -29.56 -37.03
C ALA A 240 47.88 -30.08 -36.90
N SER A 241 48.23 -30.69 -35.77
CA SER A 241 49.54 -31.32 -35.55
C SER A 241 49.74 -32.58 -36.41
N GLN A 242 48.70 -33.39 -36.62
CA GLN A 242 48.77 -34.59 -37.47
C GLN A 242 48.92 -34.26 -38.97
N LEU A 243 48.38 -33.12 -39.42
CA LEU A 243 48.56 -32.67 -40.81
C LEU A 243 49.99 -32.19 -41.10
N VAL A 244 50.67 -31.59 -40.12
CA VAL A 244 52.09 -31.20 -40.25
C VAL A 244 53.00 -32.43 -40.25
N GLU A 245 52.71 -33.42 -39.41
CA GLU A 245 53.49 -34.68 -39.33
C GLU A 245 53.39 -35.52 -40.61
N ILE A 246 52.20 -35.59 -41.24
CA ILE A 246 52.03 -36.29 -42.53
C ILE A 246 52.76 -35.56 -43.67
N SER A 247 52.72 -34.22 -43.68
CA SER A 247 53.43 -33.41 -44.68
C SER A 247 54.96 -33.58 -44.60
N GLU A 248 55.51 -33.87 -43.42
CA GLU A 248 56.95 -34.06 -43.24
C GLU A 248 57.41 -35.46 -43.67
N THR A 249 56.57 -36.48 -43.44
CA THR A 249 56.85 -37.85 -43.89
C THR A 249 56.83 -38.03 -45.41
N ASP A 250 55.94 -37.33 -46.13
CA ASP A 250 55.77 -37.49 -47.58
C ASP A 250 56.90 -36.82 -48.40
N ILE A 251 57.62 -35.85 -47.81
CA ILE A 251 58.76 -35.17 -48.47
C ILE A 251 60.04 -36.04 -48.43
N THR A 252 60.14 -37.01 -47.51
CA THR A 252 61.32 -37.88 -47.38
C THR A 252 61.33 -39.10 -48.30
N ALA A 253 60.22 -39.40 -49.00
CA ALA A 253 60.13 -40.53 -49.91
C ALA A 253 60.35 -40.10 -51.38
N LYS A 254 61.61 -39.87 -51.78
CA LYS A 254 62.05 -39.86 -53.19
C LYS A 254 63.08 -40.98 -53.44
N PRO A 255 63.15 -41.53 -54.66
CA PRO A 255 63.13 -42.96 -54.92
C PRO A 255 64.55 -43.55 -55.01
N LYS A 256 64.72 -44.77 -54.50
CA LYS A 256 65.95 -45.54 -54.73
C LYS A 256 65.96 -46.07 -56.17
N GLN A 257 66.72 -45.38 -57.01
CA GLN A 257 67.25 -45.80 -58.30
C GLN A 257 68.13 -47.07 -58.18
N LEU A 258 68.23 -47.80 -59.31
CA LEU A 258 69.29 -48.74 -59.75
C LEU A 258 69.40 -50.09 -58.97
N ASP A 259 69.75 -51.25 -59.52
CA ASP A 259 70.30 -51.61 -60.84
C ASP A 259 70.28 -53.16 -61.03
N GLU A 260 70.29 -53.57 -62.31
CA GLU A 260 71.16 -54.61 -62.90
C GLU A 260 71.32 -56.02 -62.24
N LYS A 261 70.66 -57.04 -62.81
CA LYS A 261 71.29 -58.15 -63.57
C LYS A 261 70.29 -59.17 -64.11
#